data_AF-A0A1H7SR97-F1
#
_entry.id   AF-A0A1H7SR97-F1
#
_cell.length_a   1.000
_cell.length_b   1.000
_cell.length_c   1.000
_cell.angle_alpha   90.00
_cell.angle_beta   90.00
_cell.angle_gamma   90.00
#
_symmetry.space_group_name_H-M   'P 1'
#
loop_
_entity.id
_entity.type
_entity.pdbx_description
1 polymer ?
#
loop_
_entity_poly.entity_id
_entity_poly.type
_entity_poly.pdbx_seq_one_letter_code
_entity_poly.pdbx_strand_id
1 'polypeptide(L)'
;MNALTSLNTANTLTMSSLEIAELLGCRHDNVKVTIERLVAKGVIVRPAMQDEPTKDAMGRTRMMSVYRIGKRDSYVIVAQLSPEFTAKLVDRWQELEAQVTQPVFQIPQTYAEALRLAATTMEEKETLRLQNEAMKPAATIGTAVGSRKRTTIMDFARKLPYVNTMQVQATLAAKGHLHKRQGIWAVYAKSKKFFVEGFDGRGFSVITLTDKGMELVA
;
A
#
# COMPACT_ATOMS: atom_id res chain seq x y z
N MET A 1 -26.49 -21.87 27.64
CA MET A 1 -25.39 -21.07 27.06
C MET A 1 -24.26 -22.04 26.76
N ASN A 2 -23.85 -22.38 25.54
CA ASN A 2 -23.93 -21.67 24.27
C ASN A 2 -24.10 -22.67 23.11
N ALA A 3 -25.09 -22.40 22.26
CA ALA A 3 -25.19 -23.02 20.94
C ALA A 3 -24.10 -22.42 20.06
N LEU A 4 -23.05 -23.20 19.80
CA LEU A 4 -21.99 -22.81 18.87
C LEU A 4 -22.48 -23.07 17.44
N THR A 5 -22.93 -21.98 16.83
CA THR A 5 -22.68 -21.59 15.43
C THR A 5 -23.01 -22.62 14.35
N SER A 6 -24.11 -22.35 13.64
CA SER A 6 -24.39 -22.85 12.29
C SER A 6 -23.10 -22.90 11.46
N LEU A 7 -22.74 -24.11 11.05
CA LEU A 7 -21.68 -24.32 10.07
C LEU A 7 -22.08 -23.59 8.79
N ASN A 8 -21.23 -22.64 8.39
CA ASN A 8 -21.23 -21.98 7.10
C ASN A 8 -21.69 -22.96 6.00
N THR A 9 -22.88 -22.72 5.45
CA THR A 9 -23.14 -23.07 4.06
C THR A 9 -22.12 -22.27 3.26
N ALA A 10 -20.95 -22.85 3.02
CA ALA A 10 -19.98 -22.32 2.09
C ALA A 10 -20.72 -22.22 0.76
N ASN A 11 -21.20 -21.03 0.44
CA ASN A 11 -21.83 -20.73 -0.83
C ASN A 11 -20.70 -20.82 -1.85
N THR A 12 -20.40 -22.03 -2.30
CA THR A 12 -19.32 -22.31 -3.24
C THR A 12 -19.62 -21.48 -4.48
N LEU A 13 -18.80 -20.47 -4.74
CA LEU A 13 -18.95 -19.61 -5.90
C LEU A 13 -18.85 -20.48 -7.14
N THR A 14 -19.96 -20.64 -7.83
CA THR A 14 -20.08 -21.40 -9.08
C THR A 14 -20.58 -20.49 -10.19
N MET A 15 -20.16 -20.79 -11.40
CA MET A 15 -20.65 -20.16 -12.63
C MET A 15 -21.49 -21.18 -13.41
N SER A 16 -22.59 -20.75 -13.98
CA SER A 16 -23.42 -21.61 -14.83
C SER A 16 -22.81 -21.74 -16.22
N SER A 17 -23.00 -22.90 -16.86
CA SER A 17 -22.63 -23.08 -18.27
C SER A 17 -23.33 -22.09 -19.22
N LEU A 18 -24.47 -21.54 -18.82
CA LEU A 18 -25.23 -20.56 -19.60
C LEU A 18 -24.58 -19.17 -19.48
N GLU A 19 -24.16 -18.78 -18.27
CA GLU A 19 -23.36 -17.56 -18.06
C GLU A 19 -22.05 -17.59 -18.86
N ILE A 20 -21.38 -18.75 -18.94
CA ILE A 20 -20.18 -18.91 -19.79
C ILE A 20 -20.52 -18.73 -21.28
N ALA A 21 -21.65 -19.28 -21.72
CA ALA A 21 -22.09 -19.16 -23.10
C ALA A 21 -22.35 -17.70 -23.48
N GLU A 22 -23.03 -16.96 -22.59
CA GLU A 22 -23.30 -15.52 -22.73
C GLU A 22 -21.99 -14.71 -22.72
N LEU A 23 -21.08 -14.99 -21.78
CA LEU A 23 -19.78 -14.32 -21.69
C LEU A 23 -18.97 -14.42 -22.98
N LEU A 24 -19.02 -15.60 -23.63
CA LEU A 24 -18.26 -15.89 -24.85
C LEU A 24 -19.05 -15.62 -26.13
N GLY A 25 -20.32 -15.22 -26.04
CA GLY A 25 -21.20 -15.04 -27.21
C GLY A 25 -21.38 -16.32 -28.03
N CYS A 26 -21.30 -17.49 -27.41
CA CYS A 26 -21.38 -18.78 -28.08
C CYS A 26 -22.65 -19.56 -27.71
N ARG A 27 -22.99 -20.59 -28.50
CA ARG A 27 -24.14 -21.44 -28.20
C ARG A 27 -23.90 -22.25 -26.93
N HIS A 28 -24.91 -22.34 -26.05
CA HIS A 28 -24.86 -23.16 -24.83
C HIS A 28 -24.50 -24.62 -25.09
N ASP A 29 -24.99 -25.18 -26.20
CA ASP A 29 -24.67 -26.54 -26.63
C ASP A 29 -23.15 -26.76 -26.79
N ASN A 30 -22.42 -25.78 -27.31
CA ASN A 30 -20.96 -25.87 -27.48
C ASN A 30 -20.25 -25.93 -26.13
N VAL A 31 -20.77 -25.21 -25.13
CA VAL A 31 -20.24 -25.25 -23.76
C VAL A 31 -20.46 -26.63 -23.14
N LYS A 32 -21.67 -27.20 -23.28
CA LYS A 32 -21.98 -28.56 -22.76
C LYS A 32 -21.10 -29.63 -23.39
N VAL A 33 -20.96 -29.63 -24.72
CA VAL A 33 -20.10 -30.59 -25.44
C VAL A 33 -18.65 -30.46 -24.99
N THR A 34 -18.18 -29.23 -24.75
CA THR A 34 -16.82 -28.99 -24.25
C THR A 34 -16.63 -29.53 -22.85
N ILE A 35 -17.59 -29.32 -21.94
CA ILE A 35 -17.59 -29.89 -20.59
C ILE A 35 -17.51 -31.41 -20.64
N GLU A 36 -18.38 -32.06 -21.41
CA GLU A 36 -18.41 -33.52 -21.55
C GLU A 36 -17.08 -34.07 -22.10
N ARG A 37 -16.50 -33.40 -23.10
CA ARG A 37 -15.18 -33.76 -23.64
C ARG A 37 -14.07 -33.61 -22.60
N LEU A 38 -14.08 -32.54 -21.81
CA LEU A 38 -13.06 -32.31 -20.77
C LEU A 38 -13.20 -33.31 -19.61
N VAL A 39 -14.43 -33.68 -19.26
CA VAL A 39 -14.72 -34.76 -18.28
C VAL A 39 -14.22 -36.11 -18.80
N ALA A 40 -14.51 -36.44 -20.07
CA ALA A 40 -14.06 -37.69 -20.69
C ALA A 40 -12.53 -37.80 -20.74
N LYS A 41 -11.83 -36.67 -20.89
CA LYS A 41 -10.36 -36.59 -20.83
C LYS A 41 -9.80 -36.57 -19.41
N GLY A 42 -10.64 -36.52 -18.37
CA GLY A 42 -10.21 -36.41 -16.98
C GLY A 42 -9.58 -35.06 -16.61
N VAL A 43 -9.76 -34.02 -17.43
CA VAL A 43 -9.19 -32.69 -17.18
C VAL A 43 -9.97 -31.94 -16.10
N ILE A 44 -11.28 -32.15 -16.07
CA ILE A 44 -12.20 -31.60 -15.06
C ILE A 44 -13.05 -32.72 -14.47
N VAL A 45 -13.51 -32.54 -13.23
CA VAL A 45 -14.50 -33.43 -12.62
C VAL A 45 -15.88 -33.08 -13.16
N ARG A 46 -16.76 -34.08 -13.33
CA ARG A 46 -18.12 -33.83 -13.85
C ARG A 46 -18.86 -32.82 -12.96
N PRO A 47 -19.20 -31.62 -13.47
CA PRO A 47 -19.89 -30.62 -12.68
C PRO A 47 -21.33 -31.05 -12.36
N ALA A 48 -21.90 -30.53 -11.27
CA ALA A 48 -23.30 -30.79 -10.93
C ALA A 48 -24.23 -30.15 -11.97
N MET A 49 -25.30 -30.86 -12.33
CA MET A 49 -26.31 -30.35 -13.25
C MET A 49 -27.55 -29.89 -12.47
N GLN A 50 -28.10 -28.74 -12.84
CA GLN A 50 -29.31 -28.17 -12.25
C GLN A 50 -30.19 -27.59 -13.36
N ASP A 51 -31.50 -27.56 -13.16
CA ASP A 51 -32.40 -26.91 -14.10
C ASP A 51 -32.62 -25.46 -13.68
N GLU A 52 -32.45 -24.55 -14.64
CA GLU A 52 -32.70 -23.12 -14.46
C GLU A 52 -33.81 -22.64 -15.39
N PRO A 53 -34.68 -21.72 -14.93
CA PRO A 53 -35.68 -21.10 -15.77
C PRO A 53 -35.02 -20.07 -16.71
N THR A 54 -35.05 -20.36 -18.02
CA THR A 54 -34.61 -19.45 -19.08
C THR A 54 -35.82 -18.94 -19.85
N LYS A 55 -35.75 -17.68 -20.33
CA LYS A 55 -36.75 -17.13 -21.24
C LYS A 55 -36.33 -17.41 -22.68
N ASP A 56 -37.25 -17.97 -23.46
CA ASP A 56 -37.08 -18.11 -24.91
C ASP A 56 -37.27 -16.74 -25.61
N ALA A 57 -36.96 -16.65 -26.90
CA ALA A 57 -37.13 -15.45 -27.73
C ALA A 57 -38.59 -14.91 -27.74
N MET A 58 -39.55 -15.78 -27.45
CA MET A 58 -40.98 -15.45 -27.33
C MET A 58 -41.43 -15.12 -25.89
N GLY A 59 -40.49 -14.94 -24.95
CA GLY A 59 -40.76 -14.57 -23.56
C GLY A 59 -41.32 -15.71 -22.69
N ARG A 60 -41.40 -16.94 -23.21
CA ARG A 60 -41.88 -18.10 -22.48
C ARG A 60 -40.77 -18.67 -21.59
N THR A 61 -41.08 -18.96 -20.33
CA THR A 61 -40.15 -19.65 -19.43
C THR A 61 -40.04 -21.12 -19.82
N ARG A 62 -38.80 -21.58 -20.04
CA ARG A 62 -38.45 -22.99 -20.23
C ARG A 62 -37.41 -23.38 -19.19
N MET A 63 -37.54 -24.59 -18.66
CA MET A 63 -36.51 -25.17 -17.81
C MET A 63 -35.38 -25.66 -18.71
N MET A 64 -34.16 -25.20 -18.43
CA MET A 64 -32.96 -25.59 -19.16
C MET A 64 -31.95 -26.18 -18.18
N SER A 65 -31.42 -27.36 -18.52
CA SER A 65 -30.38 -27.99 -17.73
C SER A 65 -29.04 -27.26 -17.93
N VAL A 66 -28.43 -26.83 -16.85
CA VAL A 66 -27.14 -26.11 -16.81
C VAL A 66 -26.16 -26.82 -15.88
N TYR A 67 -24.87 -26.73 -16.19
CA TYR A 67 -23.80 -27.18 -15.31
C TYR A 67 -23.39 -26.07 -14.33
N ARG A 68 -23.19 -26.41 -13.05
CA ARG A 68 -22.60 -25.56 -12.01
C ARG A 68 -21.11 -25.82 -11.91
N ILE A 69 -20.33 -24.86 -12.37
CA ILE A 69 -18.90 -25.04 -12.62
C ILE A 69 -18.11 -24.26 -11.58
N GLY A 70 -17.12 -24.92 -10.96
CA GLY A 70 -16.21 -24.27 -10.02
C GLY A 70 -15.22 -23.33 -10.72
N LYS A 71 -14.65 -22.39 -9.97
CA LYS A 71 -13.74 -21.34 -10.48
C LYS A 71 -12.59 -21.88 -11.37
N ARG A 72 -11.95 -22.98 -10.99
CA ARG A 72 -10.81 -23.53 -11.74
C ARG A 72 -11.26 -24.10 -13.08
N ASP A 73 -12.35 -24.86 -13.08
CA ASP A 73 -12.84 -25.53 -14.28
C ASP A 73 -13.47 -24.55 -15.27
N SER A 74 -14.05 -23.44 -14.79
CA SER A 74 -14.56 -22.39 -15.69
C SER A 74 -13.45 -21.74 -16.51
N TYR A 75 -12.26 -21.49 -15.95
CA TYR A 75 -11.11 -21.00 -16.72
C TYR A 75 -10.67 -21.98 -17.79
N VAL A 76 -10.63 -23.28 -17.47
CA VAL A 76 -10.23 -24.33 -18.44
C VAL A 76 -11.22 -24.41 -19.59
N ILE A 77 -12.53 -24.37 -19.29
CA ILE A 77 -13.59 -24.39 -20.32
C ILE A 77 -13.49 -23.16 -21.21
N VAL A 78 -13.34 -21.97 -20.62
CA VAL A 78 -13.19 -20.71 -21.35
C VAL A 78 -11.95 -20.71 -22.24
N ALA A 79 -10.81 -21.19 -21.74
CA ALA A 79 -9.57 -21.27 -22.51
C ALA A 79 -9.71 -22.18 -23.75
N GLN A 80 -10.49 -23.26 -23.64
CA GLN A 80 -10.77 -24.17 -24.76
C GLN A 80 -11.73 -23.57 -25.80
N LEU A 81 -12.70 -22.78 -25.36
CA LEU A 81 -13.74 -22.16 -26.21
C LEU A 81 -13.29 -20.84 -26.84
N SER A 82 -12.34 -20.13 -26.22
CA SER A 82 -11.79 -18.88 -26.73
C SER A 82 -10.29 -19.03 -27.02
N PRO A 83 -9.92 -19.45 -28.24
CA PRO A 83 -8.53 -19.45 -28.68
C PRO A 83 -7.90 -18.05 -28.60
N GLU A 84 -8.69 -16.98 -28.81
CA GLU A 84 -8.23 -15.60 -28.68
C GLU A 84 -7.79 -15.26 -27.26
N PHE A 85 -8.53 -15.72 -26.24
CA PHE A 85 -8.12 -15.54 -24.85
C PHE A 85 -6.79 -16.24 -24.57
N THR A 86 -6.64 -17.47 -25.08
CA THR A 86 -5.40 -18.24 -24.94
C THR A 86 -4.25 -17.60 -25.72
N ALA A 87 -4.49 -17.06 -26.92
CA ALA A 87 -3.49 -16.33 -27.71
C ALA A 87 -2.98 -15.10 -26.95
N LYS A 88 -3.88 -14.26 -26.40
CA LYS A 88 -3.48 -13.10 -25.58
C LYS A 88 -2.65 -13.49 -24.36
N LEU A 89 -2.97 -14.62 -23.73
CA LEU A 89 -2.17 -15.15 -22.63
C LEU A 89 -0.75 -15.49 -23.10
N VAL A 90 -0.63 -16.19 -24.23
CA VAL A 90 0.66 -16.55 -24.84
C VAL A 90 1.46 -15.31 -25.24
N ASP A 91 0.83 -14.37 -25.94
CA ASP A 91 1.45 -13.11 -26.35
C ASP A 91 1.99 -12.35 -25.13
N ARG A 92 1.21 -12.31 -24.05
CA ARG A 92 1.63 -11.65 -22.80
C ARG A 92 2.85 -12.33 -22.17
N TRP A 93 2.93 -13.66 -22.22
CA TRP A 93 4.11 -14.37 -21.74
C TRP A 93 5.32 -14.12 -22.63
N GLN A 94 5.15 -14.09 -23.95
CA GLN A 94 6.23 -13.74 -24.87
C GLN A 94 6.74 -12.31 -24.65
N GLU A 95 5.87 -11.34 -24.38
CA GLU A 95 6.27 -9.98 -24.01
C GLU A 95 7.10 -9.96 -22.72
N LEU A 96 6.68 -10.69 -21.69
CA LEU A 96 7.39 -10.78 -20.42
C LEU A 96 8.74 -11.47 -20.60
N GLU A 97 8.79 -12.55 -21.37
CA GLU A 97 10.02 -13.25 -21.72
C GLU A 97 10.95 -12.34 -22.53
N ALA A 98 10.42 -11.55 -23.47
CA ALA A 98 11.20 -10.58 -24.21
C ALA A 98 11.73 -9.45 -23.31
N GLN A 99 10.99 -9.03 -22.28
CA GLN A 99 11.47 -8.05 -21.30
C GLN A 99 12.58 -8.62 -20.41
N VAL A 100 12.52 -9.91 -20.07
CA VAL A 100 13.56 -10.59 -19.29
C VAL A 100 14.77 -10.93 -20.18
N THR A 101 14.55 -11.23 -21.45
CA THR A 101 15.58 -11.65 -22.43
C THR A 101 16.25 -10.46 -23.12
N GLN A 102 15.61 -9.27 -23.14
CA GLN A 102 16.31 -8.05 -23.48
C GLN A 102 17.46 -7.88 -22.48
N PRO A 103 18.72 -7.86 -22.94
CA PRO A 103 19.85 -7.71 -22.05
C PRO A 103 19.84 -6.29 -21.51
N VAL A 104 19.18 -6.09 -20.37
CA VAL A 104 19.38 -4.90 -19.52
C VAL A 104 20.85 -4.81 -19.09
N PHE A 105 21.56 -5.94 -19.15
CA PHE A 105 23.00 -6.03 -19.02
C PHE A 105 23.60 -6.52 -20.34
N GLN A 106 24.08 -5.61 -21.18
CA GLN A 106 24.97 -5.97 -22.29
C GLN A 106 26.24 -6.55 -21.68
N ILE A 107 26.31 -7.87 -21.53
CA ILE A 107 27.55 -8.55 -21.17
C ILE A 107 28.45 -8.39 -22.41
N PRO A 108 29.58 -7.67 -22.32
CA PRO A 108 30.48 -7.50 -23.45
C PRO A 108 30.93 -8.87 -23.95
N GLN A 109 30.72 -9.16 -25.24
CA GLN A 109 31.09 -10.48 -25.78
C GLN A 109 32.58 -10.57 -26.13
N THR A 110 33.25 -9.43 -26.23
CA THR A 110 34.68 -9.34 -26.52
C THR A 110 35.44 -8.65 -25.39
N TYR A 111 36.70 -9.04 -25.20
CA TYR A 111 37.58 -8.44 -24.20
C TYR A 111 37.77 -6.92 -24.42
N ALA A 112 37.83 -6.49 -25.68
CA ALA A 112 37.98 -5.08 -26.05
C ALA A 112 36.74 -4.24 -25.67
N GLU A 113 35.55 -4.79 -25.88
CA GLU A 113 34.29 -4.15 -25.50
C GLU A 113 34.15 -4.06 -23.97
N ALA A 114 34.59 -5.10 -23.24
CA ALA A 114 34.61 -5.09 -21.78
C ALA A 114 35.50 -3.99 -21.21
N LEU A 115 36.71 -3.83 -21.75
CA LEU A 115 37.63 -2.78 -21.33
C LEU A 115 37.10 -1.38 -21.63
N ARG A 116 36.43 -1.19 -22.78
CA ARG A 116 35.80 0.09 -23.12
C ARG A 116 34.68 0.45 -22.15
N LEU A 117 33.78 -0.49 -21.87
CA LEU A 117 32.70 -0.29 -20.91
C LEU A 117 33.24 -0.01 -19.50
N ALA A 118 34.29 -0.73 -19.08
CA ALA A 118 34.95 -0.50 -17.80
C ALA A 118 35.55 0.91 -17.71
N ALA A 119 36.18 1.42 -18.79
CA ALA A 119 36.70 2.78 -18.83
C ALA A 119 35.56 3.81 -18.70
N THR A 120 34.50 3.70 -19.50
CA THR A 120 33.36 4.62 -19.46
C THR A 120 32.67 4.64 -18.09
N THR A 121 32.44 3.47 -17.49
CA THR A 121 31.84 3.38 -16.15
C THR A 121 32.73 3.99 -15.06
N MET A 122 34.06 3.92 -15.21
CA MET A 122 35.01 4.51 -14.27
C MET A 122 35.01 6.04 -14.36
N GLU A 123 34.96 6.60 -15.56
CA GLU A 123 34.80 8.04 -15.81
C GLU A 123 33.48 8.56 -15.24
N GLU A 124 32.35 7.90 -15.52
CA GLU A 124 31.05 8.27 -14.96
C GLU A 124 31.06 8.23 -13.42
N LYS A 125 31.66 7.20 -12.82
CA LYS A 125 31.78 7.08 -11.36
C LYS A 125 32.61 8.20 -10.75
N GLU A 126 33.68 8.62 -11.43
CA GLU A 126 34.51 9.75 -11.00
C GLU A 126 33.74 11.07 -11.07
N THR A 127 33.03 11.32 -12.18
CA THR A 127 32.20 12.52 -12.32
C THR A 127 31.11 12.60 -11.25
N LEU A 128 30.43 11.48 -10.98
CA LEU A 128 29.42 11.38 -9.92
C LEU A 128 30.02 11.56 -8.52
N ARG A 129 31.26 11.08 -8.28
CA ARG A 129 31.96 11.34 -7.01
C ARG A 129 32.23 12.83 -6.83
N LEU A 130 32.75 13.50 -7.86
CA LEU A 130 33.04 14.93 -7.83
C LEU A 130 31.76 15.75 -7.61
N GLN A 131 30.66 15.40 -8.30
CA GLN A 131 29.36 16.03 -8.10
C GLN A 131 28.83 15.81 -6.67
N ASN A 132 28.92 14.59 -6.14
CA ASN A 132 28.53 14.31 -4.75
C ASN A 132 29.40 15.07 -3.75
N GLU A 133 30.71 15.15 -3.97
CA GLU A 133 31.63 15.91 -3.13
C GLU A 133 31.33 17.42 -3.18
N ALA A 134 30.95 17.95 -4.34
CA ALA A 134 30.50 19.33 -4.51
C ALA A 134 29.12 19.61 -3.87
N MET A 135 28.25 18.60 -3.76
CA MET A 135 26.92 18.71 -3.13
C MET A 135 26.92 18.46 -1.62
N LYS A 136 27.98 17.86 -1.04
CA LYS A 136 28.16 17.68 0.41
C LYS A 136 28.00 18.96 1.28
N PRO A 137 28.32 20.20 0.86
CA PRO A 137 28.02 21.38 1.68
C PRO A 137 26.53 21.61 1.97
N ALA A 138 25.59 20.93 1.28
CA ALA A 138 24.17 20.95 1.63
C ALA A 138 23.78 19.91 2.72
N ALA A 139 24.58 18.86 2.93
CA ALA A 139 24.31 17.83 3.93
C ALA A 139 24.62 18.28 5.37
N THR A 140 25.45 19.32 5.54
CA THR A 140 25.68 19.98 6.85
C THR A 140 24.43 20.68 7.39
N ILE A 141 23.42 20.95 6.54
CA ILE A 141 22.15 21.54 6.97
C ILE A 141 21.28 20.49 7.70
N GLY A 142 21.49 19.19 7.46
CA GLY A 142 20.76 18.10 8.14
C GLY A 142 21.06 17.98 9.63
N THR A 143 22.24 18.42 10.09
CA THR A 143 22.59 18.47 11.52
C THR A 143 22.05 19.72 12.23
N ALA A 144 21.55 20.71 11.47
CA ALA A 144 20.89 21.90 12.03
C ALA A 144 19.40 21.69 12.35
N VAL A 145 18.81 20.55 11.97
CA VAL A 145 17.42 20.19 12.33
C VAL A 145 17.29 19.72 13.79
N GLY A 146 18.42 19.47 14.48
CA GLY A 146 18.48 19.26 15.92
C GLY A 146 18.50 20.54 16.77
N SER A 147 18.66 21.72 16.15
CA SER A 147 18.79 23.02 16.83
C SER A 147 17.69 24.01 16.44
N ARG A 148 16.44 23.55 16.30
CA ARG A 148 15.31 24.49 16.37
C ARG A 148 15.34 25.12 17.76
N LYS A 149 15.71 26.39 17.87
CA LYS A 149 15.58 27.20 19.10
C LYS A 149 14.15 27.04 19.63
N ARG A 150 13.92 26.13 20.57
CA ARG A 150 12.62 26.04 21.24
C ARG A 150 12.47 27.28 22.09
N THR A 151 11.45 28.08 21.80
CA THR A 151 11.19 29.30 22.56
C THR A 151 10.76 28.91 23.98
N THR A 152 11.37 29.53 24.99
CA THR A 152 10.94 29.33 26.38
C THR A 152 9.53 29.91 26.56
N ILE A 153 8.74 29.37 27.50
CA ILE A 153 7.41 29.94 27.79
C ILE A 153 7.50 31.46 28.07
N MET A 154 8.55 31.90 28.74
CA MET A 154 8.75 33.30 29.13
C MET A 154 9.04 34.19 27.92
N ASP A 155 9.84 33.71 26.96
CA ASP A 155 10.14 34.45 25.75
C ASP A 155 8.94 34.54 24.81
N PHE A 156 8.06 33.53 24.83
CA PHE A 156 6.79 33.59 24.12
C PHE A 156 5.81 34.55 24.78
N ALA A 157 5.65 34.47 26.11
CA ALA A 157 4.74 35.36 26.85
C ALA A 157 5.08 36.84 26.69
N ARG A 158 6.36 37.20 26.54
CA ARG A 158 6.79 38.59 26.29
C ARG A 158 6.31 39.13 24.94
N LYS A 159 5.95 38.27 23.99
CA LYS A 159 5.46 38.66 22.66
C LYS A 159 3.95 38.91 22.62
N LEU A 160 3.22 38.51 23.65
CA LEU A 160 1.77 38.68 23.73
C LEU A 160 1.41 40.00 24.41
N PRO A 161 0.53 40.82 23.82
CA PRO A 161 0.07 42.04 24.47
C PRO A 161 -0.77 41.69 25.71
N TYR A 162 -0.66 42.53 26.75
CA TYR A 162 -1.43 42.40 28.01
C TYR A 162 -1.15 41.16 28.88
N VAL A 163 -0.05 40.43 28.66
CA VAL A 163 0.34 39.30 29.51
C VAL A 163 1.32 39.73 30.59
N ASN A 164 0.96 39.50 31.85
CA ASN A 164 1.88 39.68 32.97
C ASN A 164 2.87 38.50 33.06
N THR A 165 4.08 38.71 32.53
CA THR A 165 5.15 37.70 32.48
C THR A 165 5.51 37.12 33.85
N MET A 166 5.39 37.89 34.95
CA MET A 166 5.70 37.41 36.30
C MET A 166 4.71 36.35 36.80
N GLN A 167 3.49 36.34 36.28
CA GLN A 167 2.43 35.43 36.73
C GLN A 167 2.22 34.23 35.80
N VAL A 168 2.85 34.20 34.62
CA VAL A 168 2.60 33.17 33.58
C VAL A 168 2.72 31.74 34.11
N GLN A 169 3.78 31.43 34.86
CA GLN A 169 3.96 30.09 35.43
C GLN A 169 2.90 29.75 36.48
N ALA A 170 2.51 30.72 37.31
CA ALA A 170 1.45 30.56 38.30
C ALA A 170 0.08 30.37 37.64
N THR A 171 -0.23 31.12 36.58
CA THR A 171 -1.47 30.97 35.80
C THR A 171 -1.53 29.62 35.09
N LEU A 172 -0.42 29.15 34.50
CA LEU A 172 -0.35 27.83 33.88
C LEU A 172 -0.45 26.70 34.92
N ALA A 173 0.03 26.93 36.15
CA ALA A 173 -0.18 26.01 37.26
C ALA A 173 -1.64 25.96 37.71
N ALA A 174 -2.30 27.12 37.83
CA ALA A 174 -3.72 27.23 38.15
C ALA A 174 -4.61 26.56 37.08
N LYS A 175 -4.24 26.68 35.79
CA LYS A 175 -4.89 25.96 34.68
C LYS A 175 -4.52 24.46 34.62
N GLY A 176 -3.67 23.98 35.53
CA GLY A 176 -3.31 22.56 35.65
C GLY A 176 -2.36 22.05 34.57
N HIS A 177 -1.54 22.92 33.96
CA HIS A 177 -0.50 22.54 33.01
C HIS A 177 0.86 22.33 33.67
N LEU A 178 1.18 23.10 34.71
CA LEU A 178 2.43 23.03 35.47
C LEU A 178 2.19 22.68 36.94
N HIS A 179 3.19 22.09 37.58
CA HIS A 179 3.22 21.87 39.03
C HIS A 179 4.63 22.07 39.58
N LYS A 180 4.77 22.21 40.90
CA LYS A 180 6.07 22.26 41.56
C LYS A 180 6.47 20.86 42.03
N ARG A 181 7.65 20.41 41.60
CA ARG A 181 8.31 19.17 42.06
C ARG A 181 9.64 19.58 42.68
N GLN A 182 9.82 19.30 43.98
CA GLN A 182 11.04 19.67 44.74
C GLN A 182 11.45 21.15 44.55
N GLY A 183 10.48 22.06 44.57
CA GLY A 183 10.70 23.51 44.41
C GLY A 183 10.86 24.00 42.96
N ILE A 184 10.90 23.08 41.98
CA ILE A 184 11.14 23.38 40.57
C ILE A 184 9.85 23.17 39.75
N TRP A 185 9.61 24.00 38.74
CA TRP A 185 8.48 23.83 37.83
C TRP A 185 8.66 22.62 36.91
N ALA A 186 7.63 21.78 36.86
CA ALA A 186 7.56 20.58 36.02
C ALA A 186 6.21 20.50 35.29
N VAL A 187 6.18 19.80 34.17
CA VAL A 187 5.00 19.73 33.28
C VAL A 187 4.15 18.50 33.64
N TYR A 188 2.84 18.66 33.79
CA TYR A 188 1.94 17.51 33.95
C TYR A 188 1.95 16.61 32.73
N ALA A 189 1.81 15.29 32.92
CA ALA A 189 1.81 14.31 31.83
C ALA A 189 0.83 14.66 30.69
N LYS A 190 -0.39 15.14 31.03
CA LYS A 190 -1.41 15.57 30.06
C LYS A 190 -0.99 16.75 29.16
N SER A 191 -0.02 17.54 29.61
CA SER A 191 0.44 18.77 28.97
C SER A 191 1.82 18.64 28.30
N LYS A 192 2.46 17.46 28.37
CA LYS A 192 3.74 17.18 27.70
C LYS A 192 3.70 17.26 26.17
N LYS A 193 2.49 17.21 25.60
CA LYS A 193 2.26 17.45 24.16
C LYS A 193 2.39 18.92 23.73
N PHE A 194 2.35 19.85 24.68
CA PHE A 194 2.41 21.31 24.42
C PHE A 194 3.68 21.94 25.01
N PHE A 195 4.17 21.38 26.13
CA PHE A 195 5.31 21.91 26.87
C PHE A 195 6.33 20.80 27.14
N VAL A 196 7.61 21.11 26.97
CA VAL A 196 8.73 20.20 27.27
C VAL A 196 9.56 20.77 28.40
N GLU A 197 9.77 19.95 29.43
CA GLU A 197 10.69 20.23 30.53
C GLU A 197 12.13 19.93 30.11
N GLY A 198 13.05 20.83 30.43
CA GLY A 198 14.48 20.69 30.23
C GLY A 198 15.25 21.52 31.25
N PHE A 199 16.57 21.58 31.10
CA PHE A 199 17.43 22.39 31.94
C PHE A 199 18.26 23.34 31.06
N ASP A 200 18.43 24.59 31.49
CA ASP A 200 19.38 25.53 30.85
C ASP A 200 20.83 25.04 31.09
N GLY A 201 21.79 25.58 30.34
CA GLY A 201 23.22 25.31 30.52
C GLY A 201 23.76 25.67 31.92
N ARG A 202 22.97 26.36 32.74
CA ARG A 202 23.22 26.71 34.15
C ARG A 202 22.51 25.78 35.16
N GLY A 203 21.83 24.74 34.70
CA GLY A 203 21.15 23.75 35.56
C GLY A 203 19.77 24.17 36.09
N PHE A 204 19.23 25.31 35.68
CA PHE A 204 17.87 25.72 36.05
C PHE A 204 16.83 25.04 35.16
N SER A 205 15.70 24.61 35.73
CA SER A 205 14.59 24.09 34.91
C SER A 205 14.04 25.16 34.00
N VAL A 206 13.93 24.81 32.73
CA VAL A 206 13.33 25.63 31.67
C VAL A 206 12.25 24.82 31.00
N ILE A 207 11.09 25.45 30.82
CA ILE A 207 9.99 24.86 30.07
C ILE A 207 9.92 25.53 28.70
N THR A 208 9.96 24.71 27.66
CA THR A 208 9.95 25.13 26.26
C THR A 208 8.66 24.73 25.58
N LEU A 209 8.19 25.56 24.65
CA LEU A 209 6.97 25.29 23.88
C LEU A 209 7.27 24.37 22.69
N THR A 210 6.38 23.43 22.42
CA THR A 210 6.36 22.67 21.15
C THR A 210 5.57 23.44 20.09
N ASP A 211 5.62 23.01 18.83
CA ASP A 211 4.84 23.62 17.74
C ASP A 211 3.33 23.70 18.07
N LYS A 212 2.75 22.60 18.57
CA LYS A 212 1.36 22.56 19.09
C LYS A 212 1.10 23.45 20.31
N GLY A 213 2.14 23.74 21.09
CA GLY A 213 2.04 24.62 22.26
C GLY A 213 2.00 26.09 21.85
N MET A 214 2.70 26.46 20.76
CA MET A 214 2.60 27.80 20.19
C MET A 214 1.20 28.06 19.62
N GLU A 215 0.59 27.07 18.96
CA GLU A 215 -0.79 27.17 18.43
C GLU A 215 -1.86 27.31 19.53
N LEU A 216 -1.65 26.74 20.71
CA LEU A 216 -2.61 26.81 21.82
C LEU A 216 -2.62 28.18 22.52
N VAL A 217 -1.55 28.97 22.36
CA VAL A 217 -1.34 30.24 23.09
C VAL A 217 -1.32 31.44 22.13
N ALA A 218 -1.38 31.20 20.81
CA ALA A 218 -1.69 32.21 19.79
C ALA A 218 -3.20 32.49 19.75
#